data_AF-A0A933L2P9-F1
#
_entry.id   AF-A0A933L2P9-F1
#
_cell.length_a   1.000
_cell.length_b   1.000
_cell.length_c   1.000
_cell.angle_alpha   90.00
_cell.angle_beta   90.00
_cell.angle_gamma   90.00
#
_symmetry.space_group_name_H-M   'P 1'
#
loop_
_entity.id
_entity.type
_entity.pdbx_description
1 polymer ?
#
loop_
_entity_poly.entity_id
_entity_poly.type
_entity_poly.pdbx_seq_one_letter_code
_entity_poly.pdbx_strand_id
1 'polypeptide(L)'
;MFEGGQTSEAQVIAFEAVEPRLRALRRSLEPHIARHPLAPVPRDTLVLARVVLSDIRRVVSREGGPGLAPLHGTPSMLELDTRLDLAGTALSVFEKRYKVYDEVKAEDLWQIAANRLLEQLQRLGRTT
;
A
#
# COMPACT_ATOMS: atom_id res chain seq x y z
N MET A 1 -2.32 4.33 24.81
CA MET A 1 -1.03 4.76 24.22
C MET A 1 -0.88 3.94 22.94
N PHE A 2 -1.35 4.47 21.80
CA PHE A 2 -1.17 3.79 20.52
C PHE A 2 0.23 4.11 20.04
N GLU A 3 1.13 3.12 20.04
CA GLU A 3 2.34 3.17 19.22
C GLU A 3 1.88 3.19 17.76
N GLY A 4 1.52 4.37 17.27
CA GLY A 4 1.23 4.62 15.88
C GLY A 4 2.51 4.36 15.10
N GLY A 5 2.68 3.13 14.61
CA GLY A 5 3.80 2.76 13.76
C GLY A 5 3.80 3.69 12.56
N GLN A 6 4.68 4.70 12.58
CA GLN A 6 4.77 5.72 11.55
C GLN A 6 5.00 5.03 10.20
N THR A 7 4.10 5.30 9.26
CA THR A 7 4.29 4.92 7.86
C THR A 7 5.49 5.70 7.34
N SER A 8 6.54 4.98 6.93
CA SER A 8 7.75 5.61 6.41
C SER A 8 7.57 6.02 4.94
N GLU A 9 8.26 7.09 4.50
CA GLU A 9 8.30 7.52 3.09
C GLU A 9 8.72 6.37 2.15
N ALA A 10 9.67 5.54 2.57
CA ALA A 10 10.07 4.34 1.85
C ALA A 10 8.93 3.33 1.63
N GLN A 11 7.99 3.21 2.58
CA GLN A 11 6.80 2.36 2.41
C GLN A 11 5.78 2.95 1.44
N VAL A 12 5.68 4.29 1.40
CA VAL A 12 4.80 4.99 0.44
C VAL A 12 5.32 4.84 -0.98
N ILE A 13 6.62 5.05 -1.20
CA ILE A 13 7.26 4.83 -2.50
C ILE A 13 7.08 3.37 -2.95
N ALA A 14 7.25 2.42 -2.03
CA ALA A 14 7.04 1.01 -2.31
C ALA A 14 5.57 0.69 -2.63
N PHE A 15 4.61 1.33 -1.94
CA PHE A 15 3.17 1.24 -2.23
C PHE A 15 2.87 1.73 -3.65
N GLU A 16 3.32 2.93 -4.01
CA GLU A 16 3.10 3.53 -5.33
C GLU A 16 3.73 2.70 -6.46
N ALA A 17 4.84 2.02 -6.19
CA ALA A 17 5.48 1.13 -7.16
C ALA A 17 4.74 -0.22 -7.32
N VAL A 18 4.11 -0.75 -6.27
CA VAL A 18 3.53 -2.11 -6.27
C VAL A 18 2.04 -2.14 -6.62
N GLU A 19 1.29 -1.10 -6.27
CA GLU A 19 -0.16 -1.02 -6.51
C GLU A 19 -0.53 -1.16 -8.01
N PRO A 20 0.15 -0.46 -8.96
CA PRO A 20 -0.14 -0.62 -10.37
C PRO A 20 0.20 -2.03 -10.89
N ARG A 21 1.22 -2.67 -10.32
CA ARG A 21 1.65 -4.04 -10.69
C ARG A 21 0.61 -5.07 -10.26
N LEU A 22 0.08 -4.95 -9.04
CA LEU A 22 -1.03 -5.79 -8.58
C LEU A 22 -2.25 -5.63 -9.49
N ARG A 23 -2.62 -4.39 -9.80
CA ARG A 23 -3.76 -4.07 -10.66
C ARG A 23 -3.60 -4.65 -12.07
N ALA A 24 -2.41 -4.49 -12.67
CA ALA A 24 -2.11 -5.04 -13.98
C ALA A 24 -2.15 -6.57 -13.99
N LEU A 25 -1.58 -7.21 -12.97
CA LEU A 25 -1.61 -8.67 -12.83
C LEU A 25 -3.05 -9.18 -12.74
N ARG A 26 -3.89 -8.59 -11.87
CA ARG A 26 -5.30 -9.00 -11.75
C ARG A 26 -6.07 -8.86 -13.07
N ARG A 27 -5.94 -7.71 -13.75
CA ARG A 27 -6.58 -7.49 -15.07
C ARG A 27 -6.14 -8.52 -16.11
N SER A 28 -4.86 -8.91 -16.10
CA SER A 28 -4.37 -9.91 -17.05
C SER A 28 -4.92 -11.32 -16.76
N LEU A 29 -5.22 -11.64 -15.50
CA LEU A 29 -5.67 -12.98 -15.09
C LEU A 29 -7.18 -13.16 -15.10
N GLU A 30 -7.95 -12.08 -14.93
CA GLU A 30 -9.41 -12.09 -14.91
C GLU A 30 -10.06 -12.95 -16.01
N PRO A 31 -9.72 -12.82 -17.31
CA PRO A 31 -10.34 -13.64 -18.35
C PRO A 31 -9.98 -15.12 -18.23
N HIS A 32 -8.81 -15.45 -17.68
CA HIS A 32 -8.38 -16.84 -17.49
C HIS A 32 -9.02 -17.47 -16.26
N ILE A 33 -9.17 -16.72 -15.17
CA ILE A 33 -9.87 -17.16 -13.95
C ILE A 33 -11.34 -17.46 -14.27
N ALA A 34 -12.01 -16.58 -15.02
CA ALA A 34 -13.41 -16.76 -15.39
C ALA A 34 -13.64 -18.00 -16.26
N ARG A 35 -12.70 -18.34 -17.14
CA ARG A 35 -12.81 -19.51 -18.03
C ARG A 35 -12.35 -20.81 -17.39
N HIS A 36 -11.30 -20.76 -16.57
CA HIS A 36 -10.62 -21.93 -16.04
C HIS A 36 -10.21 -21.75 -14.56
N PRO A 37 -11.18 -21.64 -13.64
CA PRO A 37 -10.89 -21.30 -12.24
C PRO A 37 -10.05 -22.37 -11.51
N LEU A 38 -10.21 -23.64 -11.88
CA LEU A 38 -9.51 -24.76 -11.27
C LEU A 38 -8.22 -25.16 -11.99
N ALA A 39 -7.88 -24.50 -13.11
CA ALA A 39 -6.66 -24.81 -13.84
C ALA A 39 -5.42 -24.38 -13.03
N PRO A 40 -4.30 -25.11 -13.13
CA PRO A 40 -3.06 -24.69 -12.50
C PRO A 40 -2.56 -23.38 -13.12
N VAL A 41 -2.02 -22.50 -12.28
CA VAL A 41 -1.41 -21.24 -12.75
C VAL A 41 -0.15 -21.55 -13.57
N PRO A 42 0.03 -20.94 -14.76
CA PRO A 42 1.27 -21.04 -15.53
C PRO A 42 2.49 -20.60 -14.72
N ARG A 43 3.63 -21.27 -14.92
CA ARG A 43 4.85 -21.02 -14.13
C ARG A 43 5.28 -19.56 -14.14
N ASP A 44 5.27 -18.91 -15.30
CA ASP A 44 5.73 -17.52 -15.45
C ASP A 44 4.82 -16.54 -14.71
N THR A 45 3.50 -16.75 -14.81
CA THR A 45 2.50 -16.03 -14.01
C THR A 45 2.74 -16.22 -12.52
N LEU A 46 3.02 -17.44 -12.08
CA LEU A 46 3.28 -17.75 -10.67
C LEU A 46 4.53 -17.04 -10.14
N VAL A 47 5.58 -16.92 -10.96
CA VAL A 47 6.79 -16.16 -10.62
C VAL A 47 6.46 -14.68 -10.44
N LEU A 48 5.73 -14.08 -11.38
CA LEU A 48 5.32 -12.68 -11.28
C LEU A 48 4.44 -12.42 -10.05
N ALA A 49 3.46 -13.29 -9.80
CA ALA A 49 2.59 -13.22 -8.64
C ALA A 49 3.39 -13.30 -7.32
N ARG A 50 4.39 -14.18 -7.23
CA ARG A 50 5.26 -14.28 -6.05
C ARG A 50 6.05 -12.99 -5.79
N VAL A 51 6.59 -12.37 -6.84
CA VAL A 51 7.30 -11.10 -6.73
C VAL A 51 6.37 -10.01 -6.21
N VAL A 52 5.20 -9.84 -6.84
CA VAL A 52 4.21 -8.83 -6.43
C VAL A 52 3.76 -9.05 -4.99
N LEU A 53 3.39 -10.26 -4.60
CA LEU A 53 2.97 -10.56 -3.23
C LEU A 53 4.09 -10.35 -2.21
N SER A 54 5.34 -10.64 -2.57
CA SER A 54 6.50 -10.37 -1.72
C SER A 54 6.72 -8.87 -1.52
N ASP A 55 6.58 -8.07 -2.57
CA ASP A 55 6.71 -6.62 -2.50
C ASP A 55 5.58 -6.00 -1.67
N ILE A 56 4.34 -6.44 -1.87
CA ILE A 56 3.19 -6.03 -1.03
C ILE A 56 3.45 -6.37 0.43
N ARG A 57 3.95 -7.58 0.71
CA ARG A 57 4.28 -7.98 2.08
C ARG A 57 5.30 -7.04 2.73
N ARG A 58 6.28 -6.52 1.99
CA ARG A 58 7.24 -5.52 2.50
C ARG A 58 6.56 -4.19 2.83
N VAL A 59 5.60 -3.77 2.02
CA VAL A 59 4.81 -2.55 2.27
C VAL A 59 3.98 -2.68 3.55
N VAL A 60 3.24 -3.79 3.69
CA VAL A 60 2.29 -4.00 4.79
C VAL A 60 2.88 -4.75 6.00
N SER A 61 4.19 -5.02 6.02
CA SER A 61 4.84 -6.02 6.89
C SER A 61 4.68 -5.82 8.41
N ARG A 62 4.22 -4.64 8.86
CA ARG A 62 3.89 -4.37 10.28
C ARG A 62 2.46 -4.74 10.67
N GLU A 63 1.56 -4.97 9.73
CA GLU A 63 0.15 -5.24 10.03
C GLU A 63 -0.19 -6.71 10.22
N GLY A 64 0.74 -7.64 9.96
CA GLY A 64 0.63 -9.02 10.45
C GLY A 64 -0.71 -9.70 10.15
N GLY A 65 -1.36 -9.37 9.03
CA GLY A 65 -2.58 -10.04 8.62
C GLY A 65 -2.28 -11.46 8.15
N PRO A 66 -3.11 -12.47 8.46
CA PRO A 66 -2.94 -13.85 8.01
C PRO A 66 -2.98 -14.04 6.47
N GLY A 67 -3.19 -12.97 5.70
CA GLY A 67 -3.53 -13.01 4.27
C GLY A 67 -2.38 -12.98 3.26
N LEU A 68 -1.12 -12.77 3.67
CA LEU A 68 0.04 -12.72 2.75
C LEU A 68 1.03 -13.87 2.95
N ALA A 69 0.50 -15.05 3.31
CA ALA A 69 1.29 -16.27 3.36
C ALA A 69 1.99 -16.49 2.00
N PRO A 70 3.22 -17.04 2.00
CA PRO A 70 3.92 -17.33 0.75
C PRO A 70 3.12 -18.29 -0.14
N LEU A 71 3.19 -18.07 -1.45
CA LEU A 71 2.64 -18.99 -2.45
C LEU A 71 3.49 -20.27 -2.52
N HIS A 72 3.07 -21.32 -1.81
CA HIS A 72 3.65 -22.66 -1.90
C HIS A 72 2.95 -23.51 -2.98
N GLY A 73 3.70 -24.39 -3.64
CA GLY A 73 3.19 -25.29 -4.67
C GLY A 73 2.74 -24.59 -5.96
N THR A 74 1.87 -25.28 -6.71
CA THR A 74 1.22 -24.76 -7.93
C THR A 74 -0.26 -24.55 -7.63
N PRO A 75 -0.66 -23.32 -7.25
CA PRO A 75 -2.07 -23.03 -6.97
C PRO A 75 -2.90 -23.10 -8.26
N SER A 76 -4.21 -23.27 -8.09
CA SER A 76 -5.21 -23.00 -9.11
C SER A 76 -5.37 -21.49 -9.37
N MET A 77 -5.97 -21.14 -10.51
CA MET A 77 -6.27 -19.75 -10.86
C MET A 77 -7.14 -19.05 -9.80
N LEU A 78 -8.13 -19.76 -9.24
CA LEU A 78 -9.00 -19.24 -8.18
C LEU A 78 -8.27 -19.01 -6.85
N GLU A 79 -7.37 -19.92 -6.46
CA GLU A 79 -6.56 -19.74 -5.24
C GLU A 79 -5.57 -18.58 -5.38
N LEU A 80 -5.03 -18.37 -6.59
CA LEU A 80 -4.20 -17.20 -6.86
C LEU A 80 -5.03 -15.91 -6.79
N ASP A 81 -6.22 -15.87 -7.40
CA ASP A 81 -7.10 -14.70 -7.37
C ASP A 81 -7.47 -14.30 -5.94
N THR A 82 -7.86 -15.28 -5.12
CA THR A 82 -8.18 -15.07 -3.70
C THR A 82 -7.02 -14.41 -2.95
N ARG A 83 -5.78 -14.85 -3.21
CA ARG A 83 -4.59 -14.26 -2.57
C ARG A 83 -4.28 -12.86 -3.08
N LEU A 84 -4.47 -12.59 -4.37
CA LEU A 84 -4.32 -11.25 -4.92
C LEU A 84 -5.40 -10.29 -4.38
N ASP A 85 -6.59 -10.80 -4.08
CA ASP A 85 -7.68 -10.05 -3.47
C ASP A 85 -7.41 -9.67 -2.01
N LEU A 86 -6.95 -10.63 -1.22
CA LEU A 86 -6.46 -10.38 0.14
C LEU A 86 -5.32 -9.36 0.16
N ALA A 87 -4.40 -9.46 -0.80
CA ALA A 87 -3.30 -8.51 -0.95
C ALA A 87 -3.80 -7.10 -1.32
N GLY A 88 -4.80 -6.99 -2.20
CA GLY A 88 -5.44 -5.72 -2.54
C GLY A 88 -6.13 -5.09 -1.33
N THR A 89 -6.86 -5.88 -0.56
CA THR A 89 -7.49 -5.43 0.68
C THR A 89 -6.46 -4.88 1.67
N ALA A 90 -5.33 -5.59 1.86
CA ALA A 90 -4.25 -5.13 2.73
C ALA A 90 -3.63 -3.80 2.25
N LEU A 91 -3.41 -3.65 0.94
CA LEU A 91 -2.94 -2.38 0.36
C LEU A 91 -3.94 -1.24 0.56
N SER A 92 -5.25 -1.49 0.43
CA SER A 92 -6.27 -0.46 0.67
C SER A 92 -6.35 -0.03 2.15
N VAL A 93 -6.14 -0.95 3.09
CA VAL A 93 -6.02 -0.60 4.52
C VAL A 93 -4.79 0.26 4.76
N PHE A 94 -3.65 -0.11 4.18
CA PHE A 94 -2.43 0.69 4.22
C PHE A 94 -2.64 2.08 3.61
N GLU A 95 -3.26 2.18 2.44
CA GLU A 95 -3.55 3.44 1.75
C GLU A 95 -4.40 4.38 2.62
N LYS A 96 -5.45 3.87 3.26
CA LYS A 96 -6.28 4.67 4.18
C LYS A 96 -5.47 5.21 5.35
N ARG A 97 -4.63 4.38 5.96
CA ARG A 97 -3.75 4.80 7.06
C ARG A 97 -2.72 5.84 6.61
N TYR A 98 -2.15 5.64 5.43
CA TYR A 98 -1.22 6.58 4.80
C TYR A 98 -1.87 7.94 4.54
N LYS A 99 -3.06 7.98 3.93
CA LYS A 99 -3.76 9.24 3.63
C LYS A 99 -4.11 10.04 4.88
N VAL A 100 -4.57 9.37 5.94
CA VAL A 100 -4.82 10.01 7.24
C VAL A 100 -3.52 10.59 7.81
N TYR A 101 -2.39 9.90 7.68
CA TYR A 101 -1.09 10.42 8.11
C TYR A 101 -0.65 11.63 7.29
N ASP A 102 -0.85 11.61 5.97
CA ASP A 102 -0.48 12.70 5.06
C ASP A 102 -1.31 13.96 5.32
N GLU A 103 -2.62 13.81 5.56
CA GLU A 103 -3.53 14.90 5.94
C GLU A 103 -3.11 15.56 7.27
N VAL A 104 -2.84 14.75 8.31
CA VAL A 104 -2.39 15.27 9.62
C VAL A 104 -1.03 15.97 9.50
N LYS A 105 -0.08 15.40 8.74
CA LYS A 105 1.21 16.05 8.51
C LYS A 105 1.07 17.36 7.75
N ALA A 106 0.20 17.42 6.76
CA ALA A 106 -0.05 18.64 5.98
C ALA A 106 -0.66 19.74 6.86
N GLU A 107 -1.59 19.39 7.76
CA GLU A 107 -2.18 20.32 8.73
C GLU A 107 -1.12 20.86 9.71
N ASP A 108 -0.29 19.99 10.29
CA ASP A 108 0.80 20.38 11.18
C ASP A 108 1.81 21.32 10.49
N LEU A 109 2.19 21.01 9.24
CA LEU A 109 3.11 21.86 8.46
C LEU A 109 2.48 23.22 8.13
N TRP A 110 1.19 23.26 7.81
CA TRP A 110 0.47 24.51 7.59
C TRP A 110 0.42 25.36 8.86
N GLN A 111 0.17 24.75 10.01
CA GLN A 111 0.10 25.45 11.30
C GLN A 111 1.46 26.02 11.72
N ILE A 112 2.56 25.28 11.48
CA ILE A 112 3.93 25.77 11.69
C ILE A 112 4.23 26.96 10.77
N ALA A 113 3.86 26.87 9.49
CA ALA A 113 4.07 27.97 8.54
C ALA A 113 3.24 29.21 8.91
N ALA A 114 1.98 29.03 9.31
CA ALA A 114 1.09 30.09 9.75
C ALA A 114 1.62 30.78 11.02
N ASN A 115 2.10 30.02 12.00
CA ASN A 115 2.70 30.56 13.22
C ASN A 115 3.98 31.37 12.92
N ARG A 116 4.85 30.88 12.02
CA ARG A 116 6.02 31.66 11.58
C ARG A 116 5.65 32.97 10.90
N LEU A 117 4.61 32.95 10.06
CA LEU A 117 4.13 34.16 9.39
C LEU A 117 3.56 35.16 10.40
N LEU A 118 2.76 34.70 11.36
CA LEU A 118 2.23 35.53 12.45
C LEU A 118 3.35 36.14 13.31
N GLU A 119 4.38 35.36 13.66
CA GLU A 119 5.55 35.86 14.38
C GLU A 119 6.31 36.94 13.59
N GLN A 120 6.46 36.77 12.27
CA GLN A 120 7.10 37.77 11.41
C GLN A 120 6.29 39.07 11.34
N LEU A 121 4.98 38.97 11.19
CA LEU A 121 4.08 40.14 11.19
C LEU A 121 4.09 40.88 12.54
N GLN A 122 4.11 40.14 13.66
CA GLN A 122 4.21 40.74 15.00
C GLN A 122 5.55 41.43 15.25
N ARG A 123 6.65 40.91 14.69
CA ARG A 123 7.96 41.56 14.78
C ARG A 123 8.01 42.88 14.00
N LEU A 124 7.39 42.92 12.81
CA LEU A 124 7.30 44.12 11.99
C LEU A 124 6.39 45.20 12.61
N GLY A 125 5.33 44.80 13.30
CA GLY A 125 4.42 45.72 13.99
C GLY A 125 4.95 46.31 15.30
N ARG A 126 6.06 45.79 15.85
CA ARG A 126 6.71 46.33 17.07
C ARG A 126 7.83 47.34 16.77
N THR A 127 8.16 47.56 15.50
CA THR A 127 9.23 48.47 15.05
C THR A 127 8.75 49.84 14.60
N THR A 128 7.51 50.21 14.90
CA THR A 128 6.89 51.53 14.65
C THR A 128 6.31 52.08 15.94
#